data_AF-A0A2D6ZM51-F1
#
_entry.id   AF-A0A2D6ZM51-F1
#
_cell.length_a   1.000
_cell.length_b   1.000
_cell.length_c   1.000
_cell.angle_alpha   90.00
_cell.angle_beta   90.00
_cell.angle_gamma   90.00
#
_symmetry.space_group_name_H-M   'P 1'
#
loop_
_entity.id
_entity.type
_entity.pdbx_description
1 polymer ?
#
loop_
_entity_poly.entity_id
_entity_poly.type
_entity_poly.pdbx_seq_one_letter_code
_entity_poly.pdbx_strand_id
1 'polypeptide(L)'
;MDKSILSLSLFALCISFGFAQSQTVKKWNFNTGNDVDSSPAIGRDGTIYVGCWDDNLYAINPDGSKKWVFETGGNVDSLTIGSDGTIYVGSWDDNLYAINPDGSGKWAFKTGNDVDSSPAIGSDGTIYVGSDDHNLYAINPDGSKKWNFKTGNDVDSSPAIGSDGTIYVGSWDDNLYAINPDGS
;
A
#
# COMPACT_ATOMS: atom_id res chain seq x y z
N MET A 1 -3.37 -35.49 -75.32
CA MET A 1 -4.65 -36.03 -74.83
C MET A 1 -4.37 -36.67 -73.50
N ASP A 2 -4.80 -36.06 -72.40
CA ASP A 2 -5.51 -36.83 -71.38
C ASP A 2 -6.34 -35.87 -70.52
N LYS A 3 -7.61 -36.24 -70.32
CA LYS A 3 -8.61 -35.50 -69.53
C LYS A 3 -9.00 -36.44 -68.40
N SER A 4 -8.87 -36.00 -67.16
CA SER A 4 -9.61 -36.60 -66.05
C SER A 4 -10.08 -35.52 -65.09
N ILE A 5 -11.41 -35.46 -64.97
CA ILE A 5 -12.23 -34.60 -64.11
C ILE A 5 -12.63 -35.45 -62.88
N LEU A 6 -13.08 -34.76 -61.82
CA LEU A 6 -13.94 -35.20 -60.69
C LEU A 6 -13.13 -35.44 -59.40
N SER A 7 -13.56 -35.02 -58.21
CA SER A 7 -14.89 -34.68 -57.71
C SER A 7 -14.73 -33.81 -56.45
N LEU A 8 -15.62 -32.83 -56.27
CA LEU A 8 -15.73 -31.98 -55.10
C LEU A 8 -16.46 -32.74 -53.97
N SER A 9 -15.89 -32.81 -52.78
CA SER A 9 -16.61 -33.24 -51.57
C SER A 9 -16.53 -32.14 -50.51
N LEU A 10 -17.64 -31.46 -50.31
CA LEU A 10 -17.84 -30.38 -49.35
C LEU A 10 -18.11 -31.00 -47.96
N PHE A 11 -17.21 -30.82 -47.00
CA PHE A 11 -17.47 -31.10 -45.59
C PHE A 11 -17.91 -29.80 -44.91
N ALA A 12 -19.16 -29.75 -44.42
CA ALA A 12 -19.62 -28.69 -43.55
C ALA A 12 -18.98 -28.88 -42.16
N LEU A 13 -18.05 -28.01 -41.80
CA LEU A 13 -17.46 -27.95 -40.47
C LEU A 13 -18.32 -27.03 -39.59
N CYS A 14 -19.08 -27.61 -38.67
CA CYS A 14 -19.68 -26.84 -37.57
C CYS A 14 -18.57 -26.29 -36.69
N ILE A 15 -18.28 -24.98 -36.77
CA ILE A 15 -17.39 -24.31 -35.82
C ILE A 15 -18.25 -23.93 -34.61
N SER A 16 -18.24 -24.76 -33.59
CA SER A 16 -18.68 -24.33 -32.25
C SER A 16 -17.60 -23.42 -31.67
N PHE A 17 -17.85 -22.11 -31.65
CA PHE A 17 -17.05 -21.17 -30.88
C PHE A 17 -17.30 -21.41 -29.38
N GLY A 18 -16.45 -22.23 -28.77
CA GLY A 18 -16.34 -22.28 -27.32
C GLY A 18 -15.53 -21.08 -26.85
N PHE A 19 -16.16 -20.13 -26.15
CA PHE A 19 -15.41 -19.13 -25.38
C PHE A 19 -14.67 -19.89 -24.27
N ALA A 20 -13.35 -20.03 -24.42
CA ALA A 20 -12.52 -20.50 -23.31
C ALA A 20 -12.55 -19.43 -22.22
N GLN A 21 -13.25 -19.70 -21.12
CA GLN A 21 -13.09 -18.89 -19.93
C GLN A 21 -11.68 -19.09 -19.40
N SER A 22 -10.90 -18.01 -19.34
CA SER A 22 -9.62 -18.02 -18.65
C SER A 22 -9.88 -18.33 -17.17
N GLN A 23 -9.57 -19.55 -16.74
CA GLN A 23 -9.62 -19.88 -15.32
C GLN A 23 -8.42 -19.24 -14.64
N THR A 24 -8.67 -18.45 -13.60
CA THR A 24 -7.62 -17.90 -12.75
C THR A 24 -6.90 -19.05 -12.06
N VAL A 25 -5.60 -19.22 -12.34
CA VAL A 25 -4.74 -20.19 -11.65
C VAL A 25 -3.97 -19.47 -10.55
N LYS A 26 -4.09 -19.95 -9.30
CA LYS A 26 -3.31 -19.46 -8.17
C LYS A 26 -1.81 -19.72 -8.41
N LYS A 27 -0.99 -18.66 -8.46
CA LYS A 27 0.48 -18.78 -8.64
C LYS A 27 1.17 -19.27 -7.37
N TRP A 28 0.91 -18.65 -6.24
CA TRP A 28 1.38 -19.03 -4.91
C TRP A 28 0.46 -18.44 -3.84
N ASN A 29 0.70 -18.80 -2.57
CA ASN A 29 0.09 -18.16 -1.40
C ASN A 29 1.15 -18.05 -0.30
N PHE A 30 1.04 -17.03 0.54
CA PHE A 30 1.91 -16.79 1.68
C PHE A 30 1.03 -16.72 2.93
N ASN A 31 1.35 -17.47 3.97
CA ASN A 31 0.61 -17.45 5.24
C ASN A 31 1.30 -16.50 6.20
N THR A 32 0.66 -15.38 6.54
CA THR A 32 1.16 -14.36 7.48
C THR A 32 0.90 -14.76 8.94
N GLY A 33 -0.10 -15.59 9.22
CA GLY A 33 -0.39 -16.07 10.58
C GLY A 33 -1.54 -15.35 11.29
N ASN A 34 -2.00 -14.21 10.76
CA ASN A 34 -3.24 -13.53 11.15
C ASN A 34 -3.86 -12.82 9.92
N ASP A 35 -4.92 -12.04 10.14
CA ASP A 35 -5.63 -11.30 9.10
C ASP A 35 -4.70 -10.29 8.38
N VAL A 36 -4.90 -10.20 7.07
CA VAL A 36 -4.19 -9.27 6.18
C VAL A 36 -5.23 -8.31 5.62
N ASP A 37 -5.49 -7.23 6.36
CA ASP A 37 -6.42 -6.18 5.95
C ASP A 37 -5.73 -5.05 5.16
N SER A 38 -4.40 -4.95 5.31
CA SER A 38 -3.59 -4.01 4.53
C SER A 38 -3.57 -4.34 3.02
N SER A 39 -3.61 -3.31 2.19
CA SER A 39 -3.31 -3.44 0.77
C SER A 39 -1.81 -3.67 0.55
N PRO A 40 -1.37 -4.61 -0.30
CA PRO A 40 0.04 -4.81 -0.56
C PRO A 40 0.61 -3.71 -1.47
N ALA A 41 1.88 -3.34 -1.28
CA ALA A 41 2.64 -2.51 -2.22
C ALA A 41 3.79 -3.29 -2.87
N ILE A 42 4.11 -2.92 -4.11
CA ILE A 42 5.18 -3.57 -4.88
C ILE A 42 6.32 -2.57 -5.07
N GLY A 43 7.49 -2.92 -4.55
CA GLY A 43 8.73 -2.17 -4.76
C GLY A 43 9.22 -2.26 -6.21
N ARG A 44 10.12 -1.35 -6.61
CA ARG A 44 10.66 -1.31 -7.99
C ARG A 44 11.40 -2.59 -8.39
N ASP A 45 11.93 -3.34 -7.42
CA ASP A 45 12.61 -4.61 -7.63
C ASP A 45 11.64 -5.82 -7.69
N GLY A 46 10.34 -5.58 -7.56
CA GLY A 46 9.30 -6.60 -7.52
C GLY A 46 9.04 -7.19 -6.12
N THR A 47 9.73 -6.73 -5.08
CA THR A 47 9.42 -7.13 -3.70
C THR A 47 8.00 -6.69 -3.35
N ILE A 48 7.23 -7.59 -2.75
CA ILE A 48 5.87 -7.35 -2.30
C ILE A 48 5.92 -7.10 -0.80
N TYR A 49 5.38 -5.97 -0.37
CA TYR A 49 5.26 -5.56 1.03
C TYR A 49 3.81 -5.65 1.47
N VAL A 50 3.57 -6.24 2.64
CA VAL A 50 2.21 -6.39 3.17
C VAL A 50 2.25 -6.40 4.70
N GLY A 51 1.38 -5.59 5.31
CA GLY A 51 1.13 -5.56 6.75
C GLY A 51 0.13 -6.62 7.18
N CYS A 52 0.20 -7.02 8.45
CA CYS A 52 -0.66 -8.05 9.02
C CYS A 52 -0.98 -7.73 10.49
N TRP A 53 -2.10 -8.26 10.96
CA TRP A 53 -2.57 -8.16 12.36
C TRP A 53 -1.83 -9.10 13.33
N ASP A 54 -0.71 -9.66 12.91
CA ASP A 54 0.22 -10.39 13.78
C ASP A 54 1.40 -9.50 14.20
N ASP A 55 1.23 -8.19 14.13
CA ASP A 55 2.23 -7.16 14.45
C ASP A 55 3.46 -7.16 13.53
N ASN A 56 3.28 -7.52 12.25
CA ASN A 56 4.39 -7.62 11.30
C ASN A 56 4.13 -6.95 9.95
N LEU A 57 5.19 -6.34 9.42
CA LEU A 57 5.37 -6.09 7.99
C LEU A 57 6.17 -7.24 7.36
N TYR A 58 5.61 -7.85 6.32
CA TYR A 58 6.27 -8.86 5.51
C TYR A 58 6.82 -8.29 4.20
N ALA A 59 8.07 -8.64 3.87
CA ALA A 59 8.59 -8.50 2.52
C ALA A 59 8.70 -9.88 1.87
N ILE A 60 8.15 -10.00 0.66
CA ILE A 60 7.98 -11.27 -0.06
C ILE A 60 8.59 -11.12 -1.46
N ASN A 61 9.35 -12.12 -1.88
CA ASN A 61 9.90 -12.17 -3.24
C ASN A 61 8.79 -12.46 -4.28
N PRO A 62 8.97 -12.12 -5.57
CA PRO A 62 7.99 -12.40 -6.62
C PRO A 62 7.58 -13.88 -6.79
N ASP A 63 8.39 -14.81 -6.28
CA ASP A 63 8.14 -16.24 -6.26
C ASP A 63 7.30 -16.72 -5.06
N GLY A 64 6.97 -15.82 -4.12
CA GLY A 64 6.19 -16.09 -2.92
C GLY A 64 7.01 -16.48 -1.69
N SER A 65 8.35 -16.53 -1.78
CA SER A 65 9.21 -16.79 -0.63
C SER A 65 9.40 -15.55 0.25
N LYS A 66 9.50 -15.75 1.57
CA LYS A 66 9.79 -14.65 2.52
C LYS A 66 11.16 -14.06 2.24
N LYS A 67 11.24 -12.75 2.04
CA LYS A 67 12.49 -11.99 1.94
C LYS A 67 12.97 -11.58 3.34
N TRP A 68 12.11 -10.93 4.11
CA TRP A 68 12.34 -10.57 5.51
C TRP A 68 11.01 -10.25 6.21
N VAL A 69 11.06 -10.06 7.52
CA VAL A 69 9.93 -9.59 8.35
C VAL A 69 10.43 -8.47 9.25
N PHE A 70 9.60 -7.46 9.48
CA PHE A 70 9.84 -6.40 10.45
C PHE A 70 8.69 -6.43 11.47
N GLU A 71 9.05 -6.60 12.74
CA GLU A 71 8.11 -6.67 13.86
C GLU A 71 7.83 -5.25 14.38
N THR A 72 6.56 -4.89 14.43
CA THR A 72 6.02 -3.73 15.16
C THR A 72 5.54 -4.20 16.54
N GLY A 73 4.96 -3.29 17.32
CA GLY A 73 4.32 -3.62 18.60
C GLY A 73 2.80 -3.77 18.54
N GLY A 74 2.21 -3.66 17.34
CA GLY A 74 0.77 -3.68 17.09
C GLY A 74 0.48 -3.89 15.60
N ASN A 75 -0.80 -4.08 15.26
CA ASN A 75 -1.26 -4.39 13.91
C ASN A 75 -0.70 -3.44 12.85
N VAL A 76 -0.41 -3.98 11.67
CA VAL A 76 0.05 -3.21 10.52
C VAL A 76 -1.00 -3.17 9.42
N ASP A 77 -1.69 -2.04 9.29
CA ASP A 77 -2.81 -1.88 8.35
C ASP A 77 -2.50 -1.04 7.12
N SER A 78 -1.43 -0.26 7.16
CA SER A 78 -1.19 0.75 6.14
C SER A 78 0.27 0.94 5.84
N LEU A 79 0.59 1.12 4.55
CA LEU A 79 1.96 1.30 4.10
C LEU A 79 2.06 2.11 2.80
N THR A 80 3.21 2.75 2.62
CA THR A 80 3.58 3.46 1.39
C THR A 80 5.08 3.29 1.13
N ILE A 81 5.49 3.23 -0.14
CA ILE A 81 6.90 3.13 -0.54
C ILE A 81 7.38 4.48 -1.08
N GLY A 82 8.40 5.05 -0.44
CA GLY A 82 9.08 6.26 -0.87
C GLY A 82 9.86 6.10 -2.16
N SER A 83 10.17 7.22 -2.81
CA SER A 83 10.91 7.21 -4.07
C SER A 83 12.35 6.70 -3.94
N ASP A 84 12.90 6.69 -2.73
CA ASP A 84 14.21 6.11 -2.38
C ASP A 84 14.13 4.62 -1.98
N GLY A 85 12.93 4.06 -1.93
CA GLY A 85 12.67 2.68 -1.50
C GLY A 85 12.40 2.53 -0.01
N THR A 86 12.46 3.60 0.80
CA THR A 86 12.05 3.54 2.21
C THR A 86 10.58 3.12 2.28
N ILE A 87 10.26 2.16 3.14
CA ILE A 87 8.89 1.72 3.40
C ILE A 87 8.41 2.45 4.66
N TYR A 88 7.29 3.14 4.55
CA TYR A 88 6.63 3.83 5.66
C TYR A 88 5.39 3.06 6.06
N VAL A 89 5.22 2.83 7.37
CA VAL A 89 4.21 1.92 7.91
C VAL A 89 3.57 2.50 9.15
N GLY A 90 2.24 2.64 9.14
CA GLY A 90 1.45 2.93 10.33
C GLY A 90 1.17 1.65 11.13
N SER A 91 1.10 1.77 12.45
CA SER A 91 0.91 0.64 13.38
C SER A 91 -0.02 1.01 14.54
N TRP A 92 -0.76 0.04 15.05
CA TRP A 92 -1.59 0.14 16.27
C TRP A 92 -0.79 0.15 17.59
N ASP A 93 0.51 0.42 17.50
CA ASP A 93 1.37 0.68 18.66
C ASP A 93 1.64 2.18 18.84
N ASP A 94 0.83 3.02 18.21
CA ASP A 94 0.95 4.47 18.08
C ASP A 94 2.26 4.92 17.38
N ASN A 95 2.80 4.16 16.42
CA ASN A 95 3.98 4.60 15.67
C ASN A 95 3.79 4.58 14.16
N LEU A 96 4.42 5.57 13.52
CA LEU A 96 4.84 5.49 12.12
C LEU A 96 6.30 4.99 12.09
N TYR A 97 6.54 3.90 11.38
CA TYR A 97 7.89 3.38 11.12
C TYR A 97 8.39 3.79 9.74
N ALA A 98 9.68 4.06 9.63
CA ALA A 98 10.41 4.06 8.37
C ALA A 98 11.40 2.88 8.36
N ILE A 99 11.35 2.07 7.30
CA ILE A 99 12.08 0.82 7.18
C ILE A 99 12.88 0.85 5.87
N ASN A 100 14.14 0.44 5.93
CA ASN A 100 15.00 0.36 4.75
C ASN A 100 14.58 -0.83 3.86
N PRO A 101 14.92 -0.81 2.55
CA PRO A 101 14.62 -1.93 1.63
C PRO A 101 15.14 -3.31 2.07
N ASP A 102 16.19 -3.34 2.91
CA ASP A 102 16.78 -4.55 3.48
C ASP A 102 16.05 -5.06 4.75
N GLY A 103 15.02 -4.36 5.20
CA GLY A 103 14.22 -4.69 6.39
C GLY A 103 14.76 -4.11 7.69
N SER A 104 15.86 -3.36 7.67
CA SER A 104 16.35 -2.68 8.87
C SER A 104 15.53 -1.43 9.20
N GLY A 105 15.26 -1.19 10.49
CA GLY A 105 14.58 0.02 10.94
C GLY A 105 15.43 1.27 10.69
N LYS A 106 14.84 2.29 10.06
CA LYS A 106 15.47 3.60 9.80
C LYS A 106 15.16 4.57 10.94
N TRP A 107 13.89 4.68 11.32
CA TRP A 107 13.41 5.44 12.48
C TRP A 107 11.97 5.05 12.82
N ALA A 108 11.48 5.48 13.98
CA ALA A 108 10.08 5.42 14.37
C ALA A 108 9.64 6.79 14.92
N PHE A 109 8.41 7.19 14.60
CA PHE A 109 7.78 8.41 15.07
C PHE A 109 6.54 8.05 15.90
N LYS A 110 6.58 8.40 17.20
CA LYS A 110 5.51 8.11 18.16
C LYS A 110 4.40 9.17 18.07
N THR A 111 3.17 8.74 17.77
CA THR A 111 1.93 9.50 17.90
C THR A 111 1.32 9.27 19.29
N GLY A 112 0.18 9.89 19.55
CA GLY A 112 -0.55 9.74 20.82
C GLY A 112 -1.52 8.55 20.86
N ASN A 113 -1.81 7.93 19.71
CA ASN A 113 -2.72 6.81 19.52
C ASN A 113 -2.43 6.12 18.16
N ASP A 114 -3.19 5.08 17.82
CA ASP A 114 -3.06 4.28 16.60
C ASP A 114 -2.84 5.09 15.30
N VAL A 115 -2.09 4.48 14.37
CA VAL A 115 -1.76 5.04 13.07
C VAL A 115 -2.30 4.14 11.97
N ASP A 116 -3.58 4.33 11.65
CA ASP A 116 -4.31 3.47 10.70
C ASP A 116 -4.24 3.99 9.27
N SER A 117 -4.07 5.29 9.12
CA SER A 117 -4.03 5.94 7.82
C SER A 117 -2.77 5.58 7.02
N SER A 118 -2.92 5.28 5.72
CA SER A 118 -1.77 5.11 4.83
C SER A 118 -1.02 6.44 4.67
N PRO A 119 0.31 6.46 4.90
CA PRO A 119 1.08 7.68 4.74
C PRO A 119 1.08 8.20 3.30
N ALA A 120 1.03 9.51 3.14
CA ALA A 120 1.23 10.20 1.87
C ALA A 120 2.59 10.93 1.87
N ILE A 121 3.31 10.88 0.75
CA ILE A 121 4.64 11.49 0.64
C ILE A 121 4.58 12.69 -0.32
N GLY A 122 4.89 13.87 0.20
CA GLY A 122 5.02 15.10 -0.57
C GLY A 122 6.23 15.07 -1.51
N SER A 123 6.24 15.94 -2.52
CA SER A 123 7.36 16.04 -3.47
C SER A 123 8.69 16.45 -2.83
N ASP A 124 8.65 17.09 -1.66
CA ASP A 124 9.82 17.44 -0.86
C ASP A 124 10.28 16.30 0.09
N GLY A 125 9.58 15.16 0.07
CA GLY A 125 9.83 14.02 0.94
C GLY A 125 9.13 14.09 2.30
N THR A 126 8.36 15.15 2.59
CA THR A 126 7.55 15.21 3.82
C THR A 126 6.54 14.07 3.84
N ILE A 127 6.46 13.37 4.97
CA ILE A 127 5.51 12.29 5.19
C ILE A 127 4.33 12.83 5.98
N TYR A 128 3.13 12.65 5.42
CA TYR A 128 1.87 13.04 6.03
C TYR A 128 1.09 11.81 6.46
N VAL A 129 0.65 11.79 7.72
CA VAL A 129 -0.08 10.64 8.28
C VAL A 129 -1.07 11.13 9.34
N GLY A 130 -2.29 10.60 9.30
CA GLY A 130 -3.31 10.78 10.32
C GLY A 130 -3.17 9.74 11.45
N SER A 131 -3.68 10.08 12.62
CA SER A 131 -3.71 9.22 13.81
C SER A 131 -5.02 9.41 14.58
N ASP A 132 -5.37 8.39 15.34
CA ASP A 132 -6.50 8.35 16.28
C ASP A 132 -6.26 9.22 17.52
N ASP A 133 -5.16 9.97 17.57
CA ASP A 133 -4.98 11.05 18.53
C ASP A 133 -5.59 12.38 18.03
N HIS A 134 -6.38 12.30 16.97
CA HIS A 134 -7.05 13.37 16.23
C HIS A 134 -6.10 14.33 15.51
N ASN A 135 -4.86 13.95 15.23
CA ASN A 135 -3.92 14.81 14.50
C ASN A 135 -3.60 14.26 13.11
N LEU A 136 -3.45 15.18 12.17
CA LEU A 136 -2.59 15.00 11.01
C LEU A 136 -1.17 15.42 11.38
N TYR A 137 -0.20 14.55 11.14
CA TYR A 137 1.22 14.84 11.32
C TYR A 137 1.90 15.09 9.98
N ALA A 138 2.83 16.05 9.96
CA ALA A 138 3.84 16.18 8.92
C ALA A 138 5.21 15.90 9.51
N ILE A 139 5.94 14.98 8.89
CA ILE A 139 7.19 14.41 9.41
C ILE A 139 8.27 14.58 8.32
N ASN A 140 9.45 15.04 8.72
CA ASN A 140 10.59 15.19 7.82
C ASN A 140 11.15 13.80 7.44
N PRO A 141 11.88 13.68 6.31
CA PRO A 141 12.49 12.41 5.89
C PRO A 141 13.41 11.75 6.94
N ASP A 142 13.96 12.54 7.86
CA ASP A 142 14.82 12.08 8.96
C ASP A 142 14.04 11.59 10.19
N GLY A 143 12.71 11.62 10.15
CA GLY A 143 11.81 11.21 11.23
C GLY A 143 11.48 12.31 12.23
N SER A 144 12.03 13.52 12.09
CA SER A 144 11.69 14.64 12.97
C SER A 144 10.32 15.24 12.62
N LYS A 145 9.57 15.67 13.65
CA LYS A 145 8.30 16.36 13.45
C LYS A 145 8.51 17.69 12.70
N LYS A 146 7.79 17.90 11.60
CA LYS A 146 7.70 19.19 10.91
C LYS A 146 6.59 20.05 11.52
N TRP A 147 5.39 19.51 11.62
CA TRP A 147 4.23 20.12 12.30
C TRP A 147 3.14 19.07 12.58
N ASN A 148 2.09 19.44 13.29
CA ASN A 148 0.83 18.69 13.33
C ASN A 148 -0.36 19.66 13.25
N PHE A 149 -1.48 19.17 12.75
CA PHE A 149 -2.76 19.86 12.72
C PHE A 149 -3.78 19.05 13.51
N LYS A 150 -4.41 19.67 14.51
CA LYS A 150 -5.40 19.02 15.38
C LYS A 150 -6.79 19.16 14.77
N THR A 151 -7.44 18.04 14.53
CA THR A 151 -8.86 17.94 14.17
C THR A 151 -9.71 17.70 15.43
N GLY A 152 -11.02 17.63 15.28
CA GLY A 152 -11.96 17.37 16.35
C GLY A 152 -11.97 15.91 16.82
N ASN A 153 -11.64 14.95 15.96
CA ASN A 153 -11.74 13.51 16.23
C ASN A 153 -10.74 12.70 15.37
N ASP A 154 -10.75 11.37 15.48
CA ASP A 154 -9.80 10.47 14.83
C ASP A 154 -9.55 10.78 13.34
N VAL A 155 -8.28 10.64 12.92
CA VAL A 155 -7.82 10.87 11.55
C VAL A 155 -7.35 9.56 10.95
N ASP A 156 -8.31 8.66 10.72
CA ASP A 156 -8.10 7.34 10.11
C ASP A 156 -7.97 7.42 8.56
N SER A 157 -8.57 8.43 7.94
CA SER A 157 -8.48 8.61 6.49
C SER A 157 -7.04 8.89 6.03
N SER A 158 -6.60 8.18 4.98
CA SER A 158 -5.32 8.45 4.31
C SER A 158 -5.29 9.87 3.72
N PRO A 159 -4.24 10.68 3.96
CA PRO A 159 -4.13 12.02 3.38
C PRO A 159 -3.95 11.99 1.86
N ALA A 160 -4.49 12.98 1.16
CA ALA A 160 -4.26 13.20 -0.28
C ALA A 160 -3.58 14.55 -0.50
N ILE A 161 -2.62 14.62 -1.42
CA ILE A 161 -1.83 15.83 -1.68
C ILE A 161 -2.21 16.39 -3.05
N GLY A 162 -2.71 17.63 -3.07
CA GLY A 162 -3.02 18.39 -4.28
C GLY A 162 -1.75 18.79 -5.06
N SER A 163 -1.92 19.15 -6.33
CA SER A 163 -0.80 19.58 -7.18
C SER A 163 -0.14 20.88 -6.73
N ASP A 164 -0.84 21.69 -5.94
CA ASP A 164 -0.35 22.91 -5.27
C ASP A 164 0.27 22.63 -3.90
N GLY A 165 0.28 21.37 -3.46
CA GLY A 165 0.78 20.93 -2.16
C GLY A 165 -0.25 20.94 -1.03
N THR A 166 -1.49 21.39 -1.26
CA THR A 166 -2.54 21.34 -0.23
C THR A 166 -2.81 19.90 0.19
N ILE A 167 -2.87 19.65 1.50
CA ILE A 167 -3.13 18.33 2.07
C ILE A 167 -4.61 18.23 2.43
N TYR A 168 -5.29 17.23 1.88
CA TYR A 168 -6.68 16.93 2.15
C TYR A 168 -6.79 15.70 3.04
N VAL A 169 -7.55 15.78 4.12
CA VAL A 169 -7.73 14.65 5.04
C VAL A 169 -9.11 14.68 5.70
N GLY A 170 -9.79 13.53 5.74
CA GLY A 170 -11.05 13.37 6.46
C GLY A 170 -10.81 13.06 7.94
N SER A 171 -11.71 13.51 8.81
CA SER A 171 -11.73 13.17 10.23
C SER A 171 -13.12 12.64 10.62
N TRP A 172 -13.15 11.86 11.69
CA TRP A 172 -14.37 11.38 12.34
C TRP A 172 -15.20 12.48 13.03
N ASP A 173 -14.81 13.75 12.90
CA ASP A 173 -15.57 14.90 13.39
C ASP A 173 -16.56 15.47 12.35
N ASP A 174 -16.90 14.66 11.34
CA ASP A 174 -17.77 14.98 10.21
C ASP A 174 -17.17 15.95 9.16
N ASN A 175 -15.86 16.26 9.21
CA ASN A 175 -15.22 17.22 8.31
C ASN A 175 -14.16 16.62 7.38
N LEU A 176 -14.04 17.25 6.21
CA LEU A 176 -12.86 17.20 5.35
C LEU A 176 -12.05 18.48 5.56
N TYR A 177 -10.77 18.32 5.88
CA TYR A 177 -9.82 19.42 6.04
C TYR A 177 -8.98 19.62 4.78
N ALA A 178 -8.63 20.87 4.50
CA ALA A 178 -7.63 21.25 3.52
C ALA A 178 -6.58 22.11 4.25
N ILE A 179 -5.36 21.59 4.38
CA ILE A 179 -4.27 22.18 5.16
C ILE A 179 -3.16 22.62 4.21
N ASN A 180 -2.57 23.79 4.45
CA ASN A 180 -1.44 24.26 3.67
C ASN A 180 -0.17 23.42 3.95
N PRO A 181 0.82 23.39 3.03
CA PRO A 181 2.07 22.64 3.23
C PRO A 181 2.85 22.99 4.52
N ASP A 182 2.66 24.19 5.05
CA ASP A 182 3.29 24.68 6.28
C ASP A 182 2.47 24.40 7.55
N GLY A 183 1.30 23.77 7.42
CA GLY A 183 0.42 23.42 8.52
C GLY A 183 -0.61 24.50 8.89
N SER A 184 -0.73 25.57 8.11
CA SER A 184 -1.73 26.64 8.30
C SER A 184 -3.08 26.39 7.65
#